data_AF-A0A1B8YJY7-F1
#
_entry.id   AF-A0A1B8YJY7-F1
#
_cell.length_a   1.000
_cell.length_b   1.000
_cell.length_c   1.000
_cell.angle_alpha   90.00
_cell.angle_beta   90.00
_cell.angle_gamma   90.00
#
_symmetry.space_group_name_H-M   'P 1'
#
loop_
_entity.id
_entity.type
_entity.pdbx_description
1 polymer ?
#
loop_
_entity_poly.entity_id
_entity_poly.type
_entity_poly.pdbx_seq_one_letter_code
_entity_poly.pdbx_strand_id
1 'polypeptide(L)'
;MLSPDTSDEELGTVVFNALSKSRFIPYESLGDFLDNEKRKERYDQWVTEMMGFHRYRSRRQLFKKMNSCDIRLLDGVITIMPYGHEKLELWTGKGIVESDNVVIPADSSPEEVGTALRLAFSRCRSYV
;
A
#
# COMPACT_ATOMS: atom_id res chain seq x y z
N MET A 1 1.91 1.22 -11.69
CA MET A 1 0.63 0.48 -11.68
C MET A 1 0.88 -0.86 -12.35
N LEU A 2 0.34 -1.94 -11.78
CA LEU A 2 0.49 -3.30 -12.30
C LEU A 2 -0.89 -3.87 -12.63
N SER A 3 -0.92 -4.87 -13.49
CA SER A 3 -2.15 -5.63 -13.74
C SER A 3 -2.52 -6.48 -12.51
N PRO A 4 -3.81 -6.73 -12.20
CA PRO A 4 -4.17 -7.57 -11.05
C PRO A 4 -3.62 -9.02 -11.11
N ASP A 5 -3.36 -9.50 -12.33
CA ASP A 5 -2.84 -10.83 -12.68
C ASP A 5 -1.33 -10.88 -12.94
N THR A 6 -0.59 -9.80 -12.62
CA THR A 6 0.89 -9.78 -12.65
C THR A 6 1.48 -10.96 -11.86
N SER A 7 2.62 -11.49 -12.29
CA SER A 7 3.29 -12.59 -11.58
C SER A 7 3.78 -12.16 -10.20
N ASP A 8 3.97 -13.11 -9.29
CA ASP A 8 4.50 -12.83 -7.96
C ASP A 8 5.93 -12.27 -8.03
N GLU A 9 6.75 -12.77 -8.95
CA GLU A 9 8.11 -12.25 -9.19
C GLU A 9 8.12 -10.77 -9.60
N GLU A 10 7.25 -10.37 -10.54
CA GLU A 10 7.13 -8.97 -10.97
C GLU A 10 6.58 -8.10 -9.84
N LEU A 11 5.58 -8.60 -9.12
CA LEU A 11 4.98 -7.90 -7.98
C LEU A 11 6.04 -7.60 -6.91
N GLY A 12 6.82 -8.59 -6.48
CA GLY A 12 7.87 -8.39 -5.49
C GLY A 12 9.03 -7.55 -6.00
N THR A 13 9.38 -7.64 -7.29
CA THR A 13 10.38 -6.74 -7.90
C THR A 13 9.97 -5.28 -7.77
N VAL A 14 8.68 -4.97 -8.01
CA VAL A 14 8.16 -3.61 -7.85
C VAL A 14 8.11 -3.18 -6.38
N VAL A 15 7.82 -4.10 -5.45
CA VAL A 15 7.91 -3.82 -4.00
C VAL A 15 9.32 -3.40 -3.62
N PHE A 16 10.35 -4.15 -4.01
CA PHE A 16 11.75 -3.77 -3.76
C PHE A 16 12.11 -2.43 -4.37
N ASN A 17 11.70 -2.18 -5.61
CA ASN A 17 11.92 -0.91 -6.30
C ASN A 17 11.23 0.28 -5.62
N ALA A 18 10.09 0.05 -4.96
CA ALA A 18 9.39 1.08 -4.19
C ALA A 18 10.08 1.32 -2.85
N LEU A 19 10.46 0.25 -2.14
CA LEU A 19 11.17 0.33 -0.85
C LEU A 19 12.52 1.05 -0.98
N SER A 20 13.29 0.78 -2.04
CA SER A 20 14.59 1.42 -2.29
C SER A 20 14.49 2.93 -2.54
N LYS A 21 13.31 3.43 -2.91
CA LYS A 21 13.02 4.85 -3.11
C LYS A 21 12.40 5.52 -1.88
N SER A 22 12.11 4.75 -0.82
CA SER A 22 11.64 5.30 0.45
C SER A 22 12.72 6.17 1.09
N ARG A 23 12.33 7.26 1.75
CA ARG A 23 13.26 8.28 2.27
C ARG A 23 13.01 8.54 3.74
N PHE A 24 14.10 8.67 4.50
CA PHE A 24 14.08 9.36 5.78
C PHE A 24 14.04 10.86 5.51
N ILE A 25 12.97 11.52 5.95
CA ILE A 25 12.77 12.96 5.73
C ILE A 25 13.53 13.72 6.83
N PRO A 26 14.50 14.60 6.48
CA PRO A 26 15.19 15.43 7.46
C PRO A 26 14.22 16.35 8.19
N TYR A 27 14.54 16.68 9.45
CA TYR A 27 13.68 17.48 10.31
C TYR A 27 13.36 18.85 9.69
N GLU A 28 14.34 19.47 9.02
CA GLU A 28 14.23 20.78 8.37
C GLU A 28 13.22 20.77 7.21
N SER A 29 13.04 19.63 6.57
CA SER A 29 12.09 19.44 5.46
C SER A 29 10.73 18.90 5.90
N LEU A 30 10.56 18.59 7.20
CA LEU A 30 9.38 17.91 7.71
C LEU A 30 8.12 18.79 7.59
N GLY A 31 8.25 20.10 7.85
CA GLY A 31 7.15 21.05 7.73
C GLY A 31 6.56 21.08 6.32
N ASP A 32 7.40 21.22 5.31
CA ASP A 32 6.99 21.21 3.90
C ASP A 32 6.42 19.86 3.44
N PHE A 33 6.99 18.76 3.95
CA PHE A 33 6.55 17.42 3.61
C PHE A 33 5.16 17.10 4.20
N LEU A 34 4.93 17.51 5.46
CA LEU A 34 3.70 17.28 6.20
C LEU A 34 2.62 18.36 5.98
N ASP A 35 2.91 19.40 5.20
CA ASP A 35 1.98 20.45 4.83
C ASP A 35 0.62 19.88 4.37
N ASN A 36 -0.44 20.28 5.07
CA ASN A 36 -1.76 19.69 4.90
C ASN A 36 -2.39 20.02 3.54
N GLU A 37 -2.20 21.23 3.04
CA GLU A 37 -2.77 21.66 1.75
C GLU A 37 -2.05 20.95 0.61
N LYS A 38 -0.71 20.95 0.61
CA LYS A 38 0.07 20.22 -0.40
C LYS A 38 -0.21 18.71 -0.35
N ARG A 39 -0.44 18.14 0.83
CA ARG A 39 -0.84 16.71 0.97
C ARG A 39 -2.20 16.44 0.37
N LYS A 40 -3.17 17.32 0.62
CA LYS A 40 -4.52 17.21 0.06
C LYS A 40 -4.50 17.32 -1.46
N GLU A 41 -3.77 18.29 -2.01
CA GLU A 41 -3.59 18.46 -3.46
C GLU A 41 -2.99 17.20 -4.11
N ARG A 42 -1.90 16.67 -3.54
CA ARG A 42 -1.27 15.42 -4.03
C ARG A 42 -2.23 14.23 -3.97
N TYR A 43 -3.00 14.12 -2.89
CA TYR A 43 -3.99 13.06 -2.76
C TYR A 43 -5.10 13.17 -3.81
N ASP A 44 -5.70 14.36 -3.98
CA ASP A 44 -6.76 14.57 -4.96
C ASP A 44 -6.26 14.41 -6.41
N GLN A 45 -5.01 14.77 -6.69
CA GLN A 45 -4.35 14.48 -7.96
C GLN A 45 -4.24 12.96 -8.18
N TRP A 46 -3.71 12.22 -7.21
CA TRP A 46 -3.62 10.77 -7.29
C TRP A 46 -4.99 10.10 -7.51
N VAL A 47 -6.04 10.55 -6.81
CA VAL A 47 -7.40 10.03 -7.02
C VAL A 47 -7.88 10.29 -8.45
N THR A 48 -7.67 11.50 -8.96
CA THR A 48 -8.04 11.88 -10.33
C THR A 48 -7.33 11.02 -11.37
N GLU A 49 -6.02 10.82 -11.21
CA GLU A 49 -5.20 9.99 -12.10
C GLU A 49 -5.66 8.52 -12.09
N MET A 50 -5.91 7.95 -10.91
CA MET A 50 -6.40 6.58 -10.75
C MET A 50 -7.79 6.39 -11.36
N MET A 51 -8.69 7.35 -11.16
CA MET A 51 -10.02 7.33 -11.78
C MET A 51 -9.93 7.38 -13.30
N GLY A 52 -9.09 8.25 -13.86
CA GLY A 52 -8.88 8.38 -15.29
C GLY A 52 -8.28 7.13 -15.92
N PHE A 53 -7.21 6.59 -15.31
CA PHE A 53 -6.50 5.41 -15.81
C PHE A 53 -7.40 4.17 -15.85
N HIS A 54 -8.16 3.90 -14.78
CA HIS A 54 -9.08 2.76 -14.70
C HIS A 54 -10.51 3.06 -15.21
N ARG A 55 -10.75 4.26 -15.73
CA ARG A 55 -12.04 4.72 -16.28
C ARG A 55 -13.21 4.63 -15.28
N TYR A 56 -12.95 4.86 -14.00
CA TYR A 56 -13.99 4.95 -12.97
C TYR A 56 -14.74 6.28 -13.08
N ARG A 57 -16.07 6.22 -12.99
CA ARG A 57 -16.95 7.41 -13.10
C ARG A 57 -17.16 8.14 -11.78
N SER A 58 -16.74 7.55 -10.66
CA SER A 58 -16.84 8.18 -9.34
C SER A 58 -15.80 7.64 -8.36
N ARG A 59 -15.45 8.44 -7.35
CA ARG A 59 -14.58 8.02 -6.22
C ARG A 59 -15.12 6.74 -5.57
N ARG A 60 -16.45 6.63 -5.43
CA ARG A 60 -17.09 5.41 -4.89
C ARG A 60 -16.76 4.16 -5.71
N GLN A 61 -16.75 4.24 -7.04
CA GLN A 61 -16.41 3.08 -7.88
C GLN A 61 -14.95 2.65 -7.73
N LEU A 62 -14.03 3.61 -7.61
CA LEU A 62 -12.61 3.37 -7.37
C LEU A 62 -12.40 2.67 -6.02
N PHE A 63 -13.00 3.22 -4.96
CA PHE A 63 -12.63 2.83 -3.60
C PHE A 63 -13.43 1.67 -3.00
N LYS A 64 -14.67 1.42 -3.43
CA LYS A 64 -15.61 0.46 -2.77
C LYS A 64 -15.07 -0.97 -2.55
N LYS A 65 -14.04 -1.39 -3.26
CA LYS A 65 -13.44 -2.74 -3.17
C LYS A 65 -11.91 -2.67 -3.06
N MET A 66 -11.36 -1.52 -2.69
CA MET A 66 -9.93 -1.31 -2.62
C MET A 66 -9.41 -1.80 -1.27
N ASN A 67 -8.56 -2.82 -1.30
CA ASN A 67 -7.79 -3.25 -0.14
C ASN A 67 -6.53 -2.37 0.01
N SER A 68 -6.00 -2.30 1.23
CA SER A 68 -4.74 -1.62 1.52
C SER A 68 -3.86 -2.49 2.40
N CYS A 69 -2.55 -2.45 2.13
CA CYS A 69 -1.51 -3.03 2.96
C CYS A 69 -0.37 -2.03 3.08
N ASP A 70 0.19 -1.88 4.27
CA ASP A 70 1.46 -1.17 4.44
C ASP A 70 2.62 -2.15 4.31
N ILE A 71 3.74 -1.69 3.78
CA ILE A 71 4.97 -2.47 3.66
C ILE A 71 6.09 -1.69 4.33
N ARG A 72 6.81 -2.34 5.25
CA ARG A 72 7.95 -1.76 5.96
C ARG A 72 9.15 -2.68 5.85
N LEU A 73 10.29 -2.12 5.47
CA LEU A 73 11.60 -2.76 5.59
C LEU A 73 12.36 -2.10 6.75
N LEU A 74 12.70 -2.87 7.78
CA LEU A 74 13.45 -2.42 8.93
C LEU A 74 14.29 -3.58 9.47
N ASP A 75 15.57 -3.31 9.80
CA ASP A 75 16.50 -4.29 10.39
C ASP A 75 16.58 -5.63 9.64
N GLY A 76 16.57 -5.58 8.30
CA GLY A 76 16.66 -6.78 7.46
C GLY A 76 15.36 -7.61 7.39
N VAL A 77 14.23 -7.06 7.84
CA VAL A 77 12.93 -7.73 7.83
C VAL A 77 11.90 -6.91 7.06
N ILE A 78 11.16 -7.56 6.18
CA ILE A 78 9.98 -6.99 5.52
C ILE A 78 8.74 -7.40 6.32
N THR A 79 7.98 -6.41 6.79
CA THR A 79 6.67 -6.58 7.41
C THR A 79 5.59 -6.03 6.49
N ILE A 80 4.63 -6.86 6.09
CA ILE A 80 3.46 -6.49 5.30
C ILE A 80 2.23 -6.54 6.21
N MET A 81 1.56 -5.40 6.39
CA MET A 81 0.50 -5.20 7.36
C MET A 81 -0.83 -4.97 6.64
N PRO A 82 -1.77 -5.94 6.68
CA PRO A 82 -3.09 -5.75 6.08
C PRO A 82 -3.94 -4.76 6.86
N TYR A 83 -4.91 -4.13 6.20
CA TYR A 83 -5.87 -3.26 6.85
C TYR A 83 -7.33 -3.71 6.72
N GLY A 84 -8.15 -3.24 7.64
CA GLY A 84 -9.60 -3.21 7.55
C GLY A 84 -10.07 -1.95 6.83
N HIS A 85 -10.80 -2.10 5.72
CA HIS A 85 -11.44 -0.99 5.01
C HIS A 85 -12.70 -0.55 5.77
N GLU A 86 -12.61 0.57 6.48
CA GLU A 86 -13.61 1.01 7.46
C GLU A 86 -14.59 2.03 6.88
N LYS A 87 -14.10 2.97 6.07
CA LYS A 87 -14.93 3.92 5.31
C LYS A 87 -14.39 3.99 3.89
N LEU A 88 -15.15 4.61 2.99
CA LEU A 88 -14.84 4.63 1.57
C LEU A 88 -13.36 4.96 1.27
N GLU A 89 -12.79 5.98 1.90
CA GLU A 89 -11.39 6.39 1.74
C GLU A 89 -10.60 6.25 3.06
N LEU A 90 -10.95 5.27 3.92
CA LEU A 90 -10.31 5.05 5.21
C LEU A 90 -10.06 3.56 5.47
N TRP A 91 -8.79 3.23 5.70
CA TRP A 91 -8.33 1.92 6.14
C TRP A 91 -7.73 2.05 7.54
N THR A 92 -8.09 1.14 8.44
CA THR A 92 -7.65 1.11 9.85
C THR A 92 -7.31 -0.31 10.27
N GLY A 93 -6.66 -0.49 11.42
CA GLY A 93 -6.37 -1.82 11.97
C GLY A 93 -7.61 -2.59 12.45
N LYS A 94 -8.83 -2.12 12.16
CA LYS A 94 -10.07 -2.75 12.60
C LYS A 94 -10.15 -4.19 12.09
N GLY A 95 -10.23 -5.13 13.03
CA GLY A 95 -10.31 -6.56 12.73
C GLY A 95 -9.00 -7.19 12.25
N ILE A 96 -7.87 -6.48 12.42
CA ILE A 96 -6.52 -6.97 12.14
C ILE A 96 -5.78 -7.12 13.47
N VAL A 97 -5.11 -8.24 13.65
CA VAL A 97 -4.21 -8.51 14.78
C VAL A 97 -2.78 -8.71 14.29
N GLU A 98 -1.80 -8.67 15.19
CA GLU A 98 -0.39 -8.77 14.82
C GLU A 98 -0.05 -10.06 14.05
N SER A 99 -0.73 -11.18 14.36
CA SER A 99 -0.57 -12.45 13.64
C SER A 99 -1.10 -12.42 12.21
N ASP A 100 -1.88 -11.42 11.82
CA ASP A 100 -2.30 -11.22 10.43
C ASP A 100 -1.19 -10.59 9.58
N ASN A 101 -0.15 -10.01 10.18
CA ASN A 101 1.00 -9.51 9.44
C ASN A 101 1.74 -10.66 8.74
N VAL A 102 2.30 -10.37 7.57
CA VAL A 102 3.21 -11.29 6.88
C VAL A 102 4.62 -10.75 7.06
N VAL A 103 5.49 -11.56 7.69
CA VAL A 103 6.85 -11.19 8.04
C VAL A 103 7.81 -12.13 7.30
N ILE A 104 8.71 -11.57 6.49
CA ILE A 104 9.71 -12.32 5.73
C ILE A 104 11.08 -11.63 5.82
N PRO A 105 12.19 -12.38 5.67
CA PRO A 105 13.52 -11.81 5.53
C PRO A 105 13.63 -10.83 4.34
N ALA A 106 14.48 -9.81 4.45
CA ALA A 106 14.70 -8.85 3.36
C ALA A 106 15.51 -9.41 2.19
N ASP A 107 16.20 -10.55 2.37
CA ASP A 107 16.91 -11.29 1.33
C ASP A 107 16.04 -12.36 0.63
N SER A 108 14.74 -12.39 0.94
CA SER A 108 13.76 -13.18 0.19
C SER A 108 13.77 -12.80 -1.30
N SER A 109 13.52 -13.80 -2.14
CA SER A 109 13.40 -13.61 -3.58
C SER A 109 12.22 -12.70 -3.93
N PRO A 110 12.24 -12.03 -5.11
CA PRO A 110 11.10 -11.25 -5.58
C PRO A 110 9.79 -12.06 -5.62
N GLU A 111 9.84 -13.32 -6.01
CA GLU A 111 8.66 -14.20 -6.01
C GLU A 111 8.07 -14.37 -4.61
N GLU A 112 8.90 -14.68 -3.60
CA GLU A 112 8.45 -14.81 -2.20
C GLU A 112 7.85 -13.50 -1.66
N VAL A 113 8.41 -12.34 -2.01
CA VAL A 113 7.85 -11.03 -1.63
C VAL A 113 6.47 -10.81 -2.28
N GLY A 114 6.31 -11.17 -3.56
CA GLY A 114 5.04 -11.09 -4.26
C GLY A 114 3.98 -12.01 -3.64
N THR A 115 4.33 -13.27 -3.38
CA THR A 115 3.46 -14.23 -2.70
C THR A 115 3.07 -13.74 -1.31
N ALA A 116 4.02 -13.20 -0.54
CA ALA A 116 3.77 -12.61 0.78
C ALA A 116 2.79 -11.43 0.72
N LEU A 117 2.93 -10.55 -0.28
CA LEU A 117 2.01 -9.43 -0.48
C LEU A 117 0.59 -9.92 -0.85
N ARG A 118 0.47 -10.94 -1.71
CA ARG A 118 -0.84 -11.55 -2.01
C ARG A 118 -1.47 -12.18 -0.77
N LEU A 119 -0.67 -12.87 0.05
CA LEU A 119 -1.14 -13.41 1.32
C LEU A 119 -1.64 -12.30 2.25
N ALA A 120 -0.92 -11.18 2.39
CA ALA A 120 -1.38 -10.05 3.19
C ALA A 120 -2.69 -9.47 2.64
N PHE A 121 -2.82 -9.27 1.33
CA PHE A 121 -4.08 -8.81 0.73
C PHE A 121 -5.25 -9.76 0.99
N SER A 122 -5.02 -11.07 1.06
CA SER A 122 -6.06 -12.05 1.42
C SER A 122 -6.55 -11.94 2.87
N ARG A 123 -5.74 -11.32 3.74
CA ARG A 123 -6.04 -11.09 5.17
C ARG A 123 -6.72 -9.74 5.43
N CYS A 124 -6.76 -8.85 4.45
CA CYS A 124 -7.54 -7.61 4.54
C CYS A 124 -9.02 -7.89 4.88
N ARG A 125 -9.63 -6.96 5.60
CA ARG A 125 -11.06 -6.99 5.93
C ARG A 125 -11.76 -5.82 5.26
N SER A 126 -13.04 -5.96 4.93
CA SER A 126 -13.83 -4.86 4.37
C SER A 126 -15.18 -4.74 5.06
N TYR A 127 -15.54 -3.50 5.39
CA TYR A 127 -16.77 -3.12 6.09
C TYR A 127 -17.54 -2.01 5.34
N VAL A 128 -17.13 -1.71 4.08
CA VAL A 128 -17.59 -0.60 3.24
C VAL A 128 -18.63 -1.03 2.21
#